data_AF-A0A529SQ65-F1
#
_entry.id   AF-A0A529SQ65-F1
#
_cell.length_a   1.000
_cell.length_b   1.000
_cell.length_c   1.000
_cell.angle_alpha   90.00
_cell.angle_beta   90.00
_cell.angle_gamma   90.00
#
_symmetry.space_group_name_H-M   'P 1'
#
loop_
_entity.id
_entity.type
_entity.pdbx_description
1 polymer ?
#
loop_
_entity_poly.entity_id
_entity_poly.type
_entity_poly.pdbx_seq_one_letter_code
_entity_poly.pdbx_strand_id
1 'polypeptide(L)'
;VYPTVSTRFSTGKEPIRVQATIERDKTFGTDIYSSIRADFGDFELSFYLSTQMAARQVMVFHGEKGFIEVFGPFNAGLYEHHRIELHNQNHTEAQVFRFPGTQQYRLECEAFVRAAQGGKDRVFTLEESVLNQKVIDAIFRAGEKDGWEPV
;
A
#
# COMPACT_ATOMS: atom_id res chain seq x y z
N VAL A 1 6.73 -2.01 1.21
CA VAL A 1 6.57 -1.04 0.11
C VAL A 1 5.13 -0.93 -0.38
N TYR A 2 4.51 -1.99 -0.90
CA TYR A 2 3.19 -1.88 -1.55
C TYR A 2 2.08 -1.22 -0.70
N PRO A 3 1.82 -1.62 0.56
CA PRO A 3 0.80 -0.96 1.39
C PRO A 3 1.11 0.50 1.72
N THR A 4 2.39 0.88 1.85
CA THR A 4 2.78 2.27 2.13
C THR A 4 2.58 3.15 0.90
N VAL A 5 3.03 2.69 -0.27
CA VAL A 5 2.86 3.42 -1.54
C VAL A 5 1.38 3.59 -1.88
N SER A 6 0.59 2.52 -1.84
CA SER A 6 -0.83 2.58 -2.22
C SER A 6 -1.62 3.51 -1.30
N THR A 7 -1.34 3.50 0.01
CA THR A 7 -2.01 4.39 0.96
C THR A 7 -1.63 5.84 0.73
N ARG A 8 -0.34 6.15 0.60
CA ARG A 8 0.15 7.52 0.33
C ARG A 8 -0.40 8.06 -0.99
N PHE A 9 -0.38 7.23 -2.03
CA PHE A 9 -0.90 7.58 -3.35
C PHE A 9 -2.40 7.87 -3.32
N SER A 10 -3.20 7.02 -2.67
CA SER A 10 -4.66 7.16 -2.64
C SER A 10 -5.16 8.30 -1.76
N THR A 11 -4.39 8.66 -0.72
CA THR A 11 -4.82 9.66 0.28
C THR A 11 -4.12 11.00 0.14
N GLY A 12 -2.95 11.06 -0.52
CA GLY A 12 -2.09 12.24 -0.56
C GLY A 12 -1.49 12.62 0.79
N LYS A 13 -1.52 11.72 1.77
CA LYS A 13 -1.05 11.93 3.14
C LYS A 13 0.22 11.14 3.43
N GLU A 14 1.00 11.62 4.38
CA GLU A 14 2.23 10.97 4.88
C GLU A 14 2.01 10.47 6.31
N PRO A 15 2.58 9.31 6.69
CA PRO A 15 2.57 8.87 8.07
C PRO A 15 3.49 9.76 8.91
N ILE A 16 3.06 10.07 10.13
CA ILE A 16 3.78 10.88 11.12
C ILE A 16 4.72 9.99 11.95
N ARG A 17 4.26 8.79 12.29
CA ARG A 17 4.97 7.82 13.12
C ARG A 17 4.48 6.40 12.87
N VAL A 18 5.31 5.41 13.20
CA VAL A 18 5.03 3.98 13.01
C VAL A 18 5.37 3.15 14.26
N GLN A 19 4.66 2.05 14.45
CA GLN A 19 5.05 0.93 15.31
C GLN A 19 5.25 -0.29 14.41
N ALA A 20 6.26 -1.09 14.69
CA ALA A 20 6.50 -2.31 13.93
C ALA A 20 7.03 -3.45 14.80
N THR A 21 6.72 -4.66 14.39
CA THR A 21 7.40 -5.88 14.84
C THR A 21 7.97 -6.56 13.61
N ILE A 22 9.27 -6.90 13.64
CA ILE A 22 9.97 -7.55 12.53
C ILE A 22 10.55 -8.86 13.04
N GLU A 23 10.24 -9.95 12.34
CA GLU A 23 10.83 -11.26 12.62
C GLU A 23 11.83 -11.63 11.53
N ARG A 24 12.96 -12.17 11.96
CA ARG A 24 14.05 -12.63 11.09
C ARG A 24 14.14 -14.14 11.13
N ASP A 25 14.47 -14.71 9.98
CA ASP A 25 14.75 -16.14 9.86
C ASP A 25 15.89 -16.53 10.80
N LYS A 26 15.70 -17.61 11.56
CA LYS A 26 16.68 -18.04 12.59
C LYS A 26 18.02 -18.51 12.00
N THR A 27 18.05 -18.89 10.72
CA THR A 27 19.23 -19.44 10.07
C THR A 27 19.92 -18.41 9.19
N PHE A 28 19.17 -17.76 8.28
CA PHE A 28 19.70 -16.82 7.30
C PHE A 28 19.69 -15.36 7.78
N GLY A 29 18.96 -15.04 8.85
CA GLY A 29 18.90 -13.69 9.42
C GLY A 29 18.12 -12.67 8.59
N THR A 30 17.52 -13.07 7.48
CA THR A 30 16.68 -12.24 6.60
C THR A 30 15.32 -11.96 7.23
N ASP A 31 14.74 -10.78 7.00
CA ASP A 31 13.38 -10.46 7.44
C ASP A 31 12.34 -11.36 6.72
N ILE A 32 11.47 -12.02 7.49
CA ILE A 32 10.46 -12.97 6.99
C ILE A 32 9.03 -12.59 7.32
N TYR A 33 8.84 -11.73 8.33
CA TYR A 33 7.55 -11.22 8.73
C TYR A 33 7.71 -9.80 9.26
N SER A 34 6.72 -8.96 9.00
CA SER A 34 6.58 -7.68 9.68
C SER A 34 5.10 -7.36 9.92
N SER A 35 4.77 -6.86 11.11
CA SER A 35 3.47 -6.27 11.44
C SER A 35 3.67 -4.78 11.71
N ILE A 36 2.89 -3.92 11.05
CA ILE A 36 3.08 -2.48 11.05
C ILE A 36 1.76 -1.79 11.38
N ARG A 37 1.84 -0.76 12.22
CA ARG A 37 0.80 0.26 12.41
C ARG A 37 1.41 1.64 12.16
N ALA A 38 0.82 2.41 11.27
CA ALA A 38 1.29 3.73 10.88
C ALA A 38 0.19 4.77 11.13
N ASP A 39 0.54 5.85 11.84
CA ASP A 39 -0.35 6.96 12.18
C ASP A 39 -0.20 8.07 11.14
N PHE A 40 -1.27 8.40 10.42
CA PHE A 40 -1.35 9.47 9.41
C PHE A 40 -1.99 10.75 9.98
N GLY A 41 -2.18 10.83 11.30
CA GLY A 41 -2.84 11.93 12.00
C GLY A 41 -4.37 11.81 11.99
N ASP A 42 -4.95 11.73 10.79
CA ASP A 42 -6.41 11.65 10.60
C ASP A 42 -6.93 10.20 10.55
N PHE A 43 -6.06 9.23 10.26
CA PHE A 43 -6.38 7.80 10.17
C PHE A 43 -5.14 6.96 10.44
N GLU A 44 -5.32 5.64 10.53
CA GLU A 44 -4.23 4.68 10.68
C GLU A 44 -4.19 3.68 9.53
N LEU A 45 -2.99 3.27 9.17
CA LEU A 45 -2.73 2.14 8.28
C LEU A 45 -2.18 0.99 9.12
N SER A 46 -2.84 -0.16 9.10
CA SER A 46 -2.33 -1.40 9.70
C SER A 46 -2.18 -2.48 8.64
N PHE A 47 -1.02 -3.14 8.59
CA PHE A 47 -0.78 -4.24 7.66
C PHE A 47 0.30 -5.17 8.19
N TYR A 48 0.34 -6.38 7.66
CA TYR A 48 1.47 -7.28 7.83
C TYR A 48 1.95 -7.77 6.46
N LEU A 49 3.22 -8.17 6.39
CA LEU A 49 3.84 -8.77 5.23
C LEU A 49 4.61 -10.01 5.65
N SER A 50 4.71 -11.00 4.77
CA SER A 50 5.55 -12.16 5.00
C SER A 50 6.01 -12.80 3.70
N THR A 51 7.21 -13.37 3.72
CA THR A 51 7.77 -14.19 2.64
C THR A 51 7.53 -15.69 2.84
N GLN A 52 6.95 -16.10 3.98
CA GLN A 52 6.75 -17.51 4.36
C GLN A 52 5.29 -17.87 4.68
N MET A 53 4.35 -16.93 4.54
CA MET A 53 2.91 -17.19 4.70
C MET A 53 2.24 -17.50 3.35
N ALA A 54 1.05 -18.12 3.42
CA ALA A 54 0.22 -18.34 2.24
C ALA A 54 -0.09 -17.02 1.52
N ALA A 55 -0.15 -17.07 0.19
CA ALA A 55 -0.36 -15.89 -0.64
C ALA A 55 -1.69 -15.20 -0.31
N ARG A 56 -1.61 -13.99 0.23
CA ARG A 56 -2.75 -13.13 0.54
C ARG A 56 -2.41 -11.67 0.31
N GLN A 57 -3.33 -10.95 -0.31
CA GLN A 57 -3.31 -9.49 -0.41
C GLN A 57 -4.72 -8.95 -0.38
N VAL A 58 -4.88 -7.76 0.20
CA VAL A 58 -6.09 -6.94 0.20
C VAL A 58 -5.69 -5.55 0.66
N MET A 59 -6.36 -4.52 0.16
CA MET A 59 -6.34 -3.18 0.76
C MET A 59 -7.78 -2.78 1.06
N VAL A 60 -8.02 -2.25 2.25
CA VAL A 60 -9.32 -1.70 2.64
C VAL A 60 -9.13 -0.27 3.11
N PHE A 61 -9.84 0.66 2.49
CA PHE A 61 -9.90 2.06 2.90
C PHE A 61 -11.24 2.27 3.60
N HIS A 62 -11.24 2.33 4.93
CA HIS A 62 -12.45 2.37 5.74
C HIS A 62 -12.64 3.75 6.37
N GLY A 63 -13.76 4.39 6.08
CA GLY A 63 -14.15 5.66 6.69
C GLY A 63 -15.54 5.61 7.30
N GLU A 64 -16.00 6.74 7.81
CA GLU A 64 -17.26 6.84 8.56
C GLU A 64 -18.51 6.56 7.70
N LYS A 65 -18.42 6.74 6.38
CA LYS A 65 -19.55 6.61 5.45
C LYS A 65 -19.59 5.28 4.71
N GLY A 66 -18.61 4.41 4.95
CA GLY A 66 -18.42 3.18 4.19
C GLY A 66 -16.95 2.85 3.97
N PHE A 67 -16.68 1.86 3.14
CA PHE A 67 -15.32 1.41 2.84
C PHE A 67 -15.15 0.98 1.39
N ILE A 68 -13.92 1.12 0.90
CA ILE A 68 -13.49 0.61 -0.40
C ILE A 68 -12.60 -0.61 -0.17
N GLU A 69 -12.97 -1.74 -0.76
CA GLU A 69 -12.14 -2.95 -0.77
C GLU A 69 -11.51 -3.15 -2.15
N VAL A 70 -10.19 -3.37 -2.15
CA VAL A 70 -9.38 -3.65 -3.34
C VAL A 70 -8.87 -5.08 -3.24
N PHE A 71 -9.42 -5.98 -4.07
CA PHE A 71 -9.21 -7.43 -3.97
C PHE A 71 -7.88 -7.89 -4.55
N GLY A 72 -7.44 -7.30 -5.66
CA GLY A 72 -6.13 -7.56 -6.29
C GLY A 72 -5.26 -6.30 -6.29
N PRO A 73 -4.85 -5.76 -5.14
CA PRO A 73 -4.26 -4.43 -5.05
C PRO A 73 -2.89 -4.28 -5.74
N PHE A 74 -2.12 -5.36 -5.93
CA PHE A 74 -0.72 -5.23 -6.36
C PHE A 74 -0.41 -5.96 -7.68
N ASN A 75 -1.04 -7.10 -7.95
CA ASN A 75 -0.87 -7.88 -9.18
C ASN A 75 -2.24 -8.30 -9.75
N ALA A 76 -3.13 -7.32 -9.90
CA ALA A 76 -4.44 -7.51 -10.52
C ALA A 76 -4.34 -8.23 -11.87
N GLY A 77 -5.32 -9.07 -12.17
CA GLY A 77 -5.32 -9.98 -13.32
C GLY A 77 -4.55 -11.29 -13.10
N LEU A 78 -3.56 -11.32 -12.20
CA LEU A 78 -2.87 -12.55 -11.78
C LEU A 78 -3.44 -13.11 -10.48
N TYR A 79 -3.66 -12.26 -9.48
CA TYR A 79 -4.18 -12.70 -8.17
C TYR A 79 -5.71 -12.70 -8.12
N GLU A 80 -6.32 -11.62 -8.56
CA GLU A 80 -7.77 -11.50 -8.71
C GLU A 80 -8.10 -10.49 -9.81
N HIS A 81 -9.33 -10.51 -10.31
CA HIS A 81 -9.86 -9.56 -11.28
C HIS A 81 -9.61 -8.10 -10.84
N HIS A 82 -9.41 -7.24 -11.84
CA HIS A 82 -9.33 -5.80 -11.67
C HIS A 82 -10.68 -5.24 -11.22
N ARG A 83 -10.96 -5.30 -9.92
CA ARG A 83 -12.20 -4.78 -9.34
C ARG A 83 -11.97 -4.18 -7.97
N ILE A 84 -12.82 -3.22 -7.64
CA ILE A 84 -12.99 -2.69 -6.30
C ILE A 84 -14.47 -2.70 -5.94
N GLU A 85 -14.77 -2.77 -4.65
CA GLU A 85 -16.12 -2.66 -4.13
C GLU A 85 -16.20 -1.47 -3.18
N LEU A 86 -17.20 -0.63 -3.37
CA LEU A 86 -17.56 0.45 -2.45
C LEU A 86 -18.81 0.03 -1.68
N HIS A 87 -18.67 -0.13 -0.38
CA HIS A 87 -19.76 -0.46 0.54
C HIS A 87 -20.23 0.78 1.29
N ASN A 88 -21.54 0.91 1.48
CA ASN A 88 -22.10 2.00 2.29
C ASN A 88 -21.94 1.74 3.81
N GLN A 89 -22.19 2.77 4.62
CA GLN A 89 -22.01 2.74 6.09
C GLN A 89 -22.72 1.56 6.78
N ASN A 90 -23.93 1.22 6.33
CA ASN A 90 -24.75 0.17 6.94
C ASN A 90 -24.50 -1.22 6.34
N HIS A 91 -23.58 -1.35 5.38
CA HIS A 91 -23.29 -2.58 4.64
C HIS A 91 -24.55 -3.21 4.02
N THR A 92 -25.48 -2.39 3.55
CA THR A 92 -26.70 -2.86 2.86
C THR A 92 -26.58 -2.75 1.35
N GLU A 93 -25.64 -1.95 0.86
CA GLU A 93 -25.41 -1.71 -0.55
C GLU A 93 -23.91 -1.77 -0.86
N ALA A 94 -23.59 -2.39 -1.99
CA ALA A 94 -22.25 -2.45 -2.54
C ALA A 94 -22.28 -2.07 -4.02
N GLN A 95 -21.39 -1.14 -4.42
CA GLN A 95 -21.15 -0.82 -5.82
C GLN A 95 -19.85 -1.46 -6.28
N VAL A 96 -19.92 -2.29 -7.32
CA VAL A 96 -18.75 -2.97 -7.89
C VAL A 96 -18.25 -2.21 -9.10
N PHE A 97 -16.99 -1.78 -9.05
CA PHE A 97 -16.30 -1.19 -10.20
C PHE A 97 -15.34 -2.21 -10.77
N ARG A 98 -15.38 -2.41 -12.09
CA ARG A 98 -14.52 -3.38 -12.80
C ARG A 98 -13.71 -2.66 -13.88
N PHE A 99 -12.45 -3.07 -14.02
CA PHE A 99 -11.49 -2.53 -14.99
C PHE A 99 -10.88 -3.68 -15.83
N PRO A 100 -11.72 -4.49 -16.50
CA PRO A 100 -11.26 -5.71 -17.16
C PRO A 100 -10.21 -5.43 -18.23
N GLY A 101 -9.23 -6.32 -18.36
CA GLY A 101 -8.19 -6.23 -19.40
C GLY A 101 -7.17 -5.10 -19.19
N THR A 102 -7.18 -4.43 -18.03
CA THR A 102 -6.17 -3.43 -17.69
C THR A 102 -4.77 -4.08 -17.70
N GLN A 103 -3.85 -3.50 -18.46
CA GLN A 103 -2.46 -3.95 -18.55
C GLN A 103 -1.59 -2.97 -17.78
N GLN A 104 -1.58 -3.06 -16.44
CA GLN A 104 -0.99 -2.01 -15.57
C GLN A 104 0.47 -1.68 -15.91
N TYR A 105 1.30 -2.68 -16.24
CA TYR A 105 2.70 -2.47 -16.63
C TYR A 105 2.85 -1.83 -18.01
N ARG A 106 1.93 -2.12 -18.95
CA ARG A 106 1.89 -1.42 -20.23
C ARG A 106 1.52 0.04 -20.03
N LEU A 107 0.51 0.31 -19.20
CA LEU A 107 0.07 1.67 -18.89
C LEU A 107 1.16 2.48 -18.17
N GLU A 108 1.93 1.85 -17.28
CA GLU A 108 3.11 2.44 -16.63
C GLU A 108 4.15 2.89 -17.68
N CYS A 109 4.55 2.00 -18.59
CA CYS A 109 5.49 2.33 -19.66
C CYS A 109 4.96 3.42 -20.60
N GLU A 110 3.68 3.34 -20.99
CA GLU A 110 3.07 4.33 -21.88
C GLU A 110 2.99 5.72 -21.21
N ALA A 111 2.67 5.80 -19.92
CA ALA A 111 2.69 7.05 -19.16
C ALA A 111 4.11 7.63 -19.06
N PHE A 112 5.10 6.78 -18.78
CA PHE A 112 6.50 7.19 -18.77
C PHE A 112 6.96 7.76 -20.11
N VAL A 113 6.68 7.07 -21.22
CA VAL A 113 7.08 7.52 -22.57
C VAL A 113 6.44 8.86 -22.91
N ARG A 114 5.14 9.05 -22.62
CA ARG A 114 4.46 10.32 -22.85
C ARG A 114 5.07 11.46 -22.02
N ALA A 115 5.38 11.22 -20.74
CA ALA A 115 6.05 12.19 -19.89
C ALA A 115 7.46 12.54 -20.40
N ALA A 116 8.25 11.54 -20.82
CA ALA A 116 9.59 11.72 -21.36
C ALA A 116 9.61 12.54 -22.67
N GLN A 117 8.51 12.50 -23.44
CA GLN A 117 8.32 13.32 -24.64
C GLN A 117 7.82 14.75 -24.35
N GLY A 118 7.78 15.18 -23.09
CA GLY A 118 7.31 16.50 -22.67
C GLY A 118 5.81 16.58 -22.39
N GLY A 119 5.12 15.43 -22.32
CA GLY A 119 3.74 15.34 -21.87
C GLY A 119 3.58 15.67 -20.38
N LYS A 120 2.33 15.77 -19.93
CA LYS A 120 1.97 16.08 -18.53
C LYS A 120 1.43 14.88 -17.75
N ASP A 121 1.61 13.67 -18.29
CA ASP A 121 1.26 12.44 -17.61
C ASP A 121 1.95 12.38 -16.24
N ARG A 122 1.20 12.00 -15.21
CA ARG A 122 1.76 11.82 -13.88
C ARG A 122 2.59 10.54 -13.86
N VAL A 123 3.86 10.68 -13.51
CA VAL A 123 4.75 9.59 -13.12
C VAL A 123 5.04 9.71 -11.63
N PHE A 124 5.31 8.58 -10.97
CA PHE A 124 5.72 8.59 -9.57
C PHE A 124 7.10 9.25 -9.46
N THR A 125 7.17 10.37 -8.76
CA THR A 125 8.37 11.21 -8.71
C THR A 125 9.47 10.60 -7.84
N LEU A 126 10.70 11.09 -8.00
CA LEU A 126 11.82 10.70 -7.13
C LEU A 126 11.59 11.22 -5.70
N GLU A 127 10.99 12.39 -5.55
CA GLU A 127 10.60 12.96 -4.27
C GLU A 127 9.57 12.06 -3.55
N GLU A 128 8.53 11.60 -4.26
CA GLU A 128 7.58 10.62 -3.73
C GLU A 128 8.25 9.29 -3.37
N SER A 129 9.29 8.87 -4.12
CA SER A 129 10.08 7.67 -3.84
C SER A 129 10.91 7.80 -2.58
N VAL A 130 11.59 8.94 -2.39
CA VAL A 130 12.35 9.25 -1.16
C VAL A 130 11.41 9.29 0.04
N LEU A 131 10.26 9.94 -0.07
CA LEU A 131 9.26 9.98 0.99
C LEU A 131 8.77 8.57 1.35
N ASN A 132 8.52 7.72 0.35
CA ASN A 132 8.15 6.33 0.64
C ASN A 132 9.27 5.58 1.37
N GLN A 133 10.52 5.76 0.93
CA GLN A 133 11.65 5.07 1.55
C GLN A 133 11.85 5.50 3.01
N LYS A 134 11.62 6.77 3.36
CA LYS A 134 11.64 7.24 4.76
C LYS A 134 10.67 6.46 5.65
N VAL A 135 9.47 6.13 5.15
CA VAL A 135 8.51 5.29 5.87
C VAL A 135 9.09 3.90 6.12
N ILE A 136 9.74 3.30 5.12
CA ILE A 136 10.37 1.98 5.25
C ILE A 136 11.52 2.02 6.26
N ASP A 137 12.37 3.06 6.21
CA ASP A 137 13.48 3.24 7.15
C ASP A 137 12.96 3.40 8.58
N ALA A 138 11.84 4.12 8.76
CA ALA A 138 11.19 4.27 10.05
C ALA A 138 10.60 2.96 10.58
N ILE A 139 10.05 2.11 9.71
CA ILE A 139 9.57 0.77 10.08
C ILE A 139 10.73 -0.07 10.62
N PHE A 140 11.90 -0.02 9.98
CA PHE A 140 13.08 -0.71 10.48
C PHE A 140 13.54 -0.17 11.84
N ARG A 141 13.61 1.16 12.02
CA ARG A 141 13.94 1.76 13.32
C ARG A 141 12.93 1.39 14.41
N ALA A 142 11.64 1.31 14.06
CA ALA A 142 10.58 0.90 14.97
C ALA A 142 10.66 -0.56 15.37
N GLY A 143 11.10 -1.45 14.47
CA GLY A 143 11.24 -2.88 14.76
C GLY A 143 12.28 -3.23 15.83
N GLU A 144 13.17 -2.29 16.16
CA GLU A 144 14.25 -2.48 17.15
C GLU A 144 13.87 -1.96 18.55
N LYS A 145 12.64 -1.45 18.75
CA LYS A 145 12.19 -0.93 20.05
C LYS A 145 10.68 -1.01 20.25
N ASP A 146 10.27 -0.94 21.51
CA ASP A 146 8.86 -0.77 21.84
C ASP A 146 8.37 0.67 21.59
N GLY A 147 7.10 0.80 21.24
CA GLY A 147 6.42 2.09 21.12
C GLY A 147 6.43 2.67 19.71
N TRP A 148 6.25 3.99 19.62
CA TRP A 148 6.17 4.72 18.36
C TRP A 148 7.54 5.27 17.92
N GLU A 149 7.78 5.26 16.62
CA GLU A 149 8.94 5.83 15.96
C GLU A 149 8.50 6.89 14.94
N PRO A 150 9.01 8.13 15.00
CA PRO A 150 8.77 9.13 13.97
C PRO A 150 9.29 8.69 12.61
N VAL A 151 8.57 9.08 11.54
CA VAL A 151 8.97 8.79 10.15
C VAL A 151 10.15 9.66 9.73
#